data_AF-A0A7W8LAZ1-F1
#
_entry.id   AF-A0A7W8LAZ1-F1
#
_cell.length_a   1.000
_cell.length_b   1.000
_cell.length_c   1.000
_cell.angle_alpha   90.00
_cell.angle_beta   90.00
_cell.angle_gamma   90.00
#
_symmetry.space_group_name_H-M   'P 1'
#
loop_
_entity.id
_entity.type
_entity.pdbx_description
1 polymer ?
#
loop_
_entity_poly.entity_id
_entity_poly.type
_entity_poly.pdbx_seq_one_letter_code
_entity_poly.pdbx_strand_id
1 'polypeptide(L)'
;MLTDRGTEYCGNPEHHEYELYLAVEDIDHTRTKAKSPQTNGIVERLHKTMLNEFYRVAFRKKIYESIDVLQTALDAWLDQYNNEREYQGRWCYGKAPMRTFLDSLQLAREKLIPHRSRLLYRPRLPVRSSCS
;
A
#
# COMPACT_ATOMS: atom_id res chain seq x y z
N MET A 1 7.97 4.54 -0.13
CA MET A 1 6.51 4.38 -0.11
C MET A 1 5.88 4.94 -1.39
N LEU A 2 4.96 4.21 -2.03
CA LEU A 2 4.21 4.70 -3.20
C LEU A 2 2.77 5.02 -2.79
N THR A 3 2.33 6.26 -3.00
CA THR A 3 0.93 6.66 -2.80
C THR A 3 0.39 7.36 -4.04
N ASP A 4 -0.92 7.61 -4.05
CA ASP A 4 -1.50 8.58 -4.97
C ASP A 4 -1.23 10.03 -4.49
N ARG A 5 -1.90 10.99 -5.13
CA ARG A 5 -1.81 12.42 -4.80
C ARG A 5 -2.90 12.88 -3.83
N GLY A 6 -3.50 11.97 -3.06
CA GLY A 6 -4.45 12.31 -2.01
C GLY A 6 -3.84 13.32 -1.02
N THR A 7 -4.66 14.24 -0.52
CA THR A 7 -4.22 15.28 0.43
C THR A 7 -3.84 14.70 1.79
N GLU A 8 -4.31 13.49 2.09
CA GLU A 8 -3.92 12.69 3.25
C GLU A 8 -2.46 12.20 3.16
N TYR A 9 -1.90 12.06 1.95
CA TYR A 9 -0.52 11.60 1.73
C TYR A 9 0.42 12.69 1.21
N CYS A 10 -0.12 13.84 0.77
CA CYS A 10 0.64 14.91 0.15
C CYS A 10 0.20 16.27 0.72
N GLY A 11 1.15 17.05 1.24
CA GLY A 11 0.88 18.42 1.69
C GLY A 11 2.09 19.33 1.58
N ASN A 12 2.17 20.36 2.44
CA ASN A 12 3.39 21.13 2.56
C ASN A 12 4.45 20.26 3.26
N PRO A 13 5.59 19.91 2.63
CA PRO A 13 6.57 19.00 3.20
C PRO A 13 7.12 19.43 4.58
N GLU A 14 7.06 20.72 4.90
CA GLU A 14 7.50 21.24 6.20
C GLU A 14 6.51 20.95 7.34
N HIS A 15 5.24 20.68 7.02
CA HIS A 15 4.15 20.60 8.00
C HIS A 15 3.24 19.38 7.81
N HIS A 16 3.49 18.54 6.80
CA HIS A 16 2.66 17.37 6.53
C HIS A 16 3.18 16.17 7.32
N GLU A 17 2.42 15.77 8.33
CA GLU A 17 2.81 14.73 9.30
C GLU A 17 3.24 13.41 8.64
N TYR A 18 2.57 13.02 7.54
CA TYR A 18 2.90 11.80 6.82
C TYR A 18 4.24 11.90 6.09
N GLU A 19 4.50 13.00 5.37
CA GLU A 19 5.78 13.20 4.69
C GLU A 19 6.94 13.35 5.70
N LEU A 20 6.69 13.97 6.86
CA LEU A 20 7.66 14.05 7.95
C LEU A 20 7.96 12.67 8.55
N TYR A 21 6.94 11.85 8.80
CA TYR A 21 7.11 10.48 9.29
C TYR A 21 7.96 9.64 8.32
N LEU A 22 7.67 9.70 7.02
CA LEU A 22 8.46 8.99 6.01
C LEU A 22 9.91 9.46 5.97
N ALA A 23 10.18 10.75 6.16
CA ALA A 23 11.54 11.28 6.21
C ALA A 23 12.30 10.81 7.45
N VAL A 24 11.64 10.71 8.61
CA VAL A 24 12.23 10.19 9.86
C VAL A 24 12.60 8.71 9.73
N GLU A 25 11.74 7.92 9.08
CA GLU A 25 11.95 6.49 8.85
C GLU A 25 12.87 6.17 7.66
N ASP A 26 13.48 7.18 7.03
CA ASP A 26 14.33 7.05 5.83
C ASP A 26 13.61 6.31 4.66
N ILE A 27 12.31 6.60 4.49
CA ILE A 27 11.47 6.02 3.44
C ILE A 27 11.21 7.06 2.34
N ASP A 28 11.79 6.82 1.16
CA ASP A 28 11.54 7.67 -0.01
C ASP A 28 10.05 7.64 -0.43
N HIS A 29 9.40 8.80 -0.44
CA HIS A 29 8.02 8.93 -0.93
C HIS A 29 7.99 9.14 -2.44
N THR A 30 7.30 8.24 -3.16
CA THR A 30 7.03 8.34 -4.59
C THR A 30 5.54 8.46 -4.82
N ARG A 31 5.13 9.28 -5.79
CA ARG A 31 3.71 9.50 -6.13
C ARG A 31 3.41 8.84 -7.47
N THR A 32 2.26 8.18 -7.58
CA THR A 32 1.82 7.61 -8.85
C THR A 32 1.76 8.69 -9.93
N LYS A 33 2.24 8.43 -11.15
CA LYS A 33 2.04 9.35 -12.26
C LYS A 33 0.57 9.30 -12.68
N ALA A 34 -0.02 10.45 -13.01
CA ALA A 34 -1.36 10.49 -13.58
C ALA A 34 -1.42 9.54 -14.79
N LYS A 35 -2.49 8.72 -14.88
CA LYS A 35 -2.71 7.72 -15.94
C LYS A 35 -1.68 6.58 -15.99
N SER A 36 -1.11 6.14 -14.85
CA SER A 36 -0.30 4.91 -14.77
C SER A 36 -1.06 3.80 -14.03
N PRO A 37 -1.88 2.98 -14.74
CA PRO A 37 -2.76 1.98 -14.13
C PRO A 37 -2.05 0.72 -13.62
N GLN A 38 -0.74 0.61 -13.82
CA GLN A 38 0.00 -0.63 -13.59
C GLN A 38 0.18 -0.95 -12.10
N THR A 39 0.30 0.06 -11.24
CA THR A 39 0.66 -0.16 -9.82
C THR A 39 -0.55 -0.30 -8.90
N ASN A 40 -1.73 0.20 -9.29
CA ASN A 40 -2.92 0.17 -8.42
C ASN A 40 -3.80 -1.07 -8.61
N GLY A 41 -3.63 -1.83 -9.69
CA GLY A 41 -4.58 -2.90 -10.05
C GLY A 41 -4.66 -4.07 -9.05
N ILE A 42 -3.62 -4.29 -8.23
CA ILE A 42 -3.67 -5.32 -7.18
C ILE A 42 -4.37 -4.82 -5.91
N VAL A 43 -4.06 -3.59 -5.48
CA VAL A 43 -4.65 -2.94 -4.31
C VAL A 43 -6.13 -2.66 -4.54
N GLU A 44 -6.49 -2.13 -5.70
CA GLU A 44 -7.90 -1.92 -6.08
C GLU A 44 -8.69 -3.22 -6.06
N ARG A 45 -8.09 -4.32 -6.52
CA ARG A 45 -8.76 -5.62 -6.50
C ARG A 45 -8.92 -6.14 -5.08
N LEU A 46 -7.89 -6.04 -4.24
CA LEU A 46 -7.97 -6.36 -2.82
C LEU A 46 -9.13 -5.59 -2.15
N HIS A 47 -9.19 -4.28 -2.35
CA HIS A 47 -10.25 -3.44 -1.76
C HIS A 47 -11.65 -3.84 -2.24
N LYS A 48 -11.82 -4.13 -3.54
CA LYS A 48 -13.09 -4.62 -4.08
C LYS A 48 -13.48 -5.98 -3.49
N THR A 49 -12.51 -6.87 -3.33
CA THR A 49 -12.73 -8.19 -2.74
C THR A 49 -13.10 -8.08 -1.26
N MET A 50 -12.38 -7.29 -0.47
CA MET A 50 -12.68 -7.02 0.93
C MET A 50 -14.07 -6.42 1.11
N LEU A 51 -14.44 -5.45 0.26
CA LEU A 51 -15.79 -4.89 0.28
C LEU A 51 -16.87 -5.95 0.06
N ASN A 52 -16.72 -6.79 -0.97
CA ASN A 52 -17.76 -7.72 -1.38
C ASN A 52 -17.85 -8.96 -0.49
N GLU A 53 -16.72 -9.49 -0.05
CA GLU A 53 -16.66 -10.75 0.69
C GLU A 53 -16.67 -10.55 2.20
N PHE A 54 -16.06 -9.47 2.71
CA PHE A 54 -16.06 -9.16 4.14
C PHE A 54 -17.14 -8.15 4.48
N TYR A 55 -16.98 -6.87 4.15
CA TYR A 55 -17.84 -5.80 4.70
C TYR A 55 -19.33 -5.98 4.39
N ARG A 56 -19.68 -6.30 3.14
CA ARG A 56 -21.08 -6.54 2.75
C ARG A 56 -21.69 -7.75 3.45
N VAL A 57 -20.90 -8.74 3.83
CA VAL A 57 -21.39 -9.94 4.53
C VAL A 57 -21.47 -9.67 6.02
N ALA A 58 -20.41 -9.09 6.59
CA ALA A 58 -20.29 -8.72 8.00
C ALA A 58 -21.48 -7.86 8.44
N PHE A 59 -21.74 -6.75 7.75
CA PHE A 59 -22.82 -5.82 8.12
C PHE A 59 -24.23 -6.33 7.82
N ARG A 60 -24.37 -7.42 7.04
CA ARG A 60 -25.68 -8.09 6.84
C ARG A 60 -25.98 -9.15 7.90
N LYS A 61 -24.95 -9.79 8.46
CA LYS A 61 -25.11 -10.94 9.35
C LYS A 61 -25.01 -10.60 10.83
N LYS A 62 -24.26 -9.55 11.19
CA LYS A 62 -23.91 -9.24 12.57
C LYS A 62 -23.92 -7.73 12.79
N ILE A 63 -24.47 -7.30 13.93
CA ILE A 63 -24.27 -5.95 14.45
C ILE A 63 -22.98 -5.96 15.26
N TYR A 64 -22.06 -5.07 14.93
CA TYR A 64 -20.80 -4.91 15.64
C TYR A 64 -20.95 -3.79 16.67
N GLU A 65 -20.66 -4.09 17.93
CA GLU A 65 -20.86 -3.17 19.06
C GLU A 65 -19.71 -2.16 19.22
N SER A 66 -18.53 -2.48 18.69
CA SER A 66 -17.37 -1.60 18.66
C SER A 66 -16.53 -1.82 17.42
N ILE A 67 -15.65 -0.85 17.13
CA ILE A 67 -14.67 -0.92 16.05
C ILE A 67 -13.69 -2.07 16.30
N ASP A 68 -13.30 -2.33 17.55
CA ASP A 68 -12.34 -3.39 17.89
C ASP A 68 -12.86 -4.79 17.51
N VAL A 69 -14.17 -5.03 17.72
CA VAL A 69 -14.80 -6.31 17.34
C VAL A 69 -14.85 -6.45 15.82
N LEU A 70 -15.08 -5.36 15.09
CA LEU A 70 -15.03 -5.36 13.63
C LEU A 70 -13.59 -5.58 13.13
N GLN A 71 -12.60 -4.94 13.77
CA GLN A 71 -11.19 -5.08 13.44
C GLN A 71 -10.73 -6.53 13.63
N THR A 72 -11.10 -7.17 14.75
CA THR A 72 -10.76 -8.58 15.01
C THR A 72 -11.33 -9.51 13.93
N ALA A 73 -12.56 -9.25 13.48
CA ALA A 73 -13.18 -10.02 12.40
C ALA A 73 -12.50 -9.76 11.04
N LEU A 74 -12.07 -8.53 10.79
CA LEU A 74 -11.33 -8.16 9.59
C LEU A 74 -9.95 -8.80 9.57
N ASP A 75 -9.25 -8.84 10.70
CA ASP A 75 -7.92 -9.45 10.84
C ASP A 75 -7.99 -10.95 10.54
N ALA A 76 -9.00 -11.64 11.08
CA ALA A 76 -9.24 -13.05 10.77
C ALA A 76 -9.53 -13.28 9.27
N TRP A 77 -10.31 -12.39 8.64
CA TRP A 77 -10.56 -12.46 7.20
C TRP A 77 -9.29 -12.20 6.37
N LEU A 78 -8.46 -11.24 6.80
CA LEU A 78 -7.19 -10.92 6.17
C LEU A 78 -6.20 -12.09 6.25
N ASP A 79 -6.13 -12.77 7.40
CA ASP A 79 -5.28 -13.94 7.57
C ASP A 79 -5.67 -15.05 6.58
N GLN A 80 -6.96 -15.37 6.50
CA GLN A 80 -7.48 -16.32 5.53
C GLN A 80 -7.21 -15.88 4.09
N TYR A 81 -7.43 -14.61 3.75
CA TYR A 81 -7.16 -14.08 2.42
C TYR A 81 -5.68 -14.22 2.03
N ASN A 82 -4.78 -13.95 2.97
CA ASN A 82 -3.35 -13.90 2.75
C ASN A 82 -2.70 -15.29 2.70
N ASN A 83 -3.16 -16.22 3.53
CA ASN A 83 -2.52 -17.51 3.75
C ASN A 83 -3.23 -18.69 3.07
N GLU A 84 -4.56 -18.66 2.94
CA GLU A 84 -5.33 -19.81 2.45
C GLU A 84 -5.83 -19.65 1.02
N ARG A 85 -6.03 -18.40 0.57
CA ARG A 85 -6.66 -18.15 -0.73
C ARG A 85 -5.69 -18.32 -1.89
N GLU A 86 -5.85 -19.39 -2.65
CA GLU A 86 -5.17 -19.56 -3.93
C GLU A 86 -5.70 -18.59 -4.99
N TYR A 87 -4.78 -17.86 -5.64
CA TYR A 87 -5.14 -16.87 -6.64
C TYR A 87 -4.66 -17.29 -8.03
N GLN A 88 -5.57 -17.74 -8.88
CA GLN A 88 -5.26 -18.18 -10.27
C GLN A 88 -4.90 -17.03 -11.23
N GLY A 89 -4.96 -15.77 -10.78
CA GLY A 89 -4.59 -14.63 -11.60
C GLY A 89 -3.08 -14.51 -11.82
N ARG A 90 -2.72 -13.71 -12.84
CA ARG A 90 -1.35 -13.44 -13.32
C ARG A 90 -0.28 -13.26 -12.23
N TRP A 91 -0.65 -12.68 -11.09
CA TRP A 91 0.29 -12.20 -10.08
C TRP A 91 0.73 -13.24 -9.06
N CYS A 92 -0.11 -14.22 -8.74
CA CYS A 92 0.20 -15.24 -7.72
C CYS A 92 0.35 -16.65 -8.30
N TYR A 93 0.06 -16.85 -9.59
CA TYR A 93 0.25 -18.12 -10.29
C TYR A 93 -0.36 -19.34 -9.57
N GLY A 94 -1.55 -19.18 -9.00
CA GLY A 94 -2.25 -20.22 -8.24
C GLY A 94 -1.80 -20.35 -6.78
N LYS A 95 -0.81 -19.59 -6.31
CA LYS A 95 -0.37 -19.60 -4.90
C LYS A 95 -1.16 -18.61 -4.06
N ALA A 96 -1.09 -18.77 -2.74
CA ALA A 96 -1.56 -17.77 -1.79
C ALA A 96 -0.72 -16.47 -1.87
N PRO A 97 -1.30 -15.29 -1.59
CA PRO A 97 -0.58 -14.02 -1.58
C PRO A 97 0.68 -14.05 -0.72
N MET A 98 0.62 -14.61 0.49
CA MET A 98 1.78 -14.70 1.38
C MET A 98 2.87 -15.59 0.83
N ARG A 99 2.50 -16.70 0.17
CA ARG A 99 3.50 -17.55 -0.46
C ARG A 99 4.20 -16.85 -1.62
N THR A 100 3.44 -16.13 -2.43
CA THR A 100 3.98 -15.31 -3.52
C THR A 100 4.93 -14.22 -2.99
N PHE A 101 4.55 -13.56 -1.90
CA PHE A 101 5.39 -12.57 -1.22
C PHE A 101 6.71 -13.18 -0.76
N LEU A 102 6.66 -14.30 -0.02
CA LEU A 102 7.87 -14.99 0.46
C LEU A 102 8.78 -15.46 -0.67
N ASP A 103 8.22 -16.04 -1.73
CA ASP A 103 8.98 -16.48 -2.90
C ASP A 103 9.65 -15.28 -3.61
N SER A 104 9.01 -14.09 -3.58
CA SER A 104 9.55 -12.86 -4.17
C SER A 104 10.64 -12.18 -3.34
N LEU A 105 10.75 -12.48 -2.04
CA LEU A 105 11.76 -11.86 -1.17
C LEU A 105 13.18 -12.16 -1.64
N GLN A 106 13.42 -13.37 -2.15
CA GLN A 106 14.73 -13.74 -2.68
C GLN A 106 15.06 -12.90 -3.94
N LEU A 107 14.12 -12.79 -4.86
CA LEU A 107 14.26 -11.95 -6.06
C LEU A 107 14.46 -10.47 -5.71
N ALA A 108 13.77 -9.97 -4.68
CA ALA A 108 13.91 -8.61 -4.20
C ALA A 108 15.30 -8.36 -3.62
N ARG A 109 15.83 -9.29 -2.81
CA ARG A 109 17.18 -9.23 -2.24
C ARG A 109 18.25 -9.23 -3.34
N GLU A 110 18.12 -10.08 -4.33
CA GLU A 110 19.04 -10.16 -5.48
C GLU A 110 19.03 -8.87 -6.32
N LYS A 111 17.89 -8.16 -6.35
CA LYS A 111 17.69 -6.91 -7.09
C LYS A 111 17.81 -5.65 -6.24
N LEU A 112 18.27 -5.74 -5.00
CA LEU A 112 18.56 -4.56 -4.18
C LEU A 112 19.64 -3.73 -4.89
N ILE A 113 19.20 -2.74 -5.67
CA ILE A 113 20.09 -1.71 -6.21
C ILE A 113 20.57 -0.93 -4.98
N PRO A 114 21.88 -0.96 -4.64
CA PRO A 114 22.38 -0.22 -3.51
C PRO A 114 22.02 1.25 -3.72
N HIS A 115 21.16 1.76 -2.85
CA HIS A 115 20.84 3.19 -2.87
C HIS A 115 22.13 3.89 -2.52
N ARG A 116 22.71 4.61 -3.50
CA ARG A 116 23.82 5.52 -3.23
C ARG A 116 23.36 6.42 -2.11
N SER A 117 24.01 6.29 -0.96
CA SER A 117 23.92 7.18 0.19
C SER A 117 24.01 8.61 -0.33
N ARG A 118 22.86 9.29 -0.42
CA ARG A 118 22.79 10.74 -0.53
C ARG A 118 23.05 11.32 0.86
N LEU A 119 24.25 11.09 1.37
CA LEU A 119 24.91 12.11 2.17
C LEU A 119 25.05 13.31 1.24
N LEU A 120 24.13 14.26 1.39
CA LEU A 120 24.29 15.70 1.23
C LEU A 120 22.87 16.27 1.29
N TYR A 121 22.53 16.81 2.45
CA TYR A 121 21.50 17.81 2.64
C TYR A 121 21.59 18.83 1.49
N ARG A 122 20.70 18.71 0.51
CA ARG A 122 20.48 19.72 -0.52
C ARG A 122 19.01 20.11 -0.41
N PRO A 123 18.68 21.29 0.13
CA PRO A 123 17.31 21.76 0.09
C PRO A 123 16.94 21.88 -1.40
N ARG A 124 16.03 21.03 -1.88
CA ARG A 124 15.42 21.26 -3.19
C ARG A 124 14.51 22.48 -3.02
N LEU A 125 15.02 23.63 -3.44
CA LEU A 125 14.22 24.83 -3.70
C LEU A 125 13.00 24.45 -4.55
N PRO A 126 11.84 25.11 -4.35
CA PRO A 126 10.60 24.71 -4.98
C PRO A 126 10.70 24.89 -6.50
N VAL A 127 10.48 23.80 -7.23
CA VAL A 127 10.20 23.88 -8.66
C VAL A 127 8.84 24.56 -8.79
N ARG A 128 8.87 25.87 -9.07
CA ARG A 128 7.72 26.57 -9.63
C ARG A 128 7.34 25.85 -10.92
N SER A 129 6.22 25.16 -10.94
CA SER A 129 5.49 24.88 -12.17
C SER A 129 4.09 25.44 -12.01
N SER A 130 3.93 26.60 -12.65
CA SER A 130 2.70 27.32 -12.94
C SER A 130 1.52 26.41 -13.25
N CYS A 131 0.43 26.58 -12.49
CA CYS A 131 -0.91 26.30 -12.97
C CYS A 131 -1.22 27.28 -14.12
N SER A 132 -1.59 26.72 -15.27
CA SER A 132 -2.50 27.31 -16.24
C SER A 132 -3.40 26.20 -16.72
#